data_AF-A0A536AA43-F1
#
_entry.id   AF-A0A536AA43-F1
#
_cell.length_a   1.000
_cell.length_b   1.000
_cell.length_c   1.000
_cell.angle_alpha   90.00
_cell.angle_beta   90.00
_cell.angle_gamma   90.00
#
_symmetry.space_group_name_H-M   'P 1'
#
loop_
_entity.id
_entity.type
_entity.pdbx_description
1 polymer ?
#
loop_
_entity_poly.entity_id
_entity_poly.type
_entity_poly.pdbx_seq_one_letter_code
_entity_poly.pdbx_strand_id
1 'polypeptide(L)'
;MTSTEWAILIWLAIGAGIAGGVFLVARSAVQIGSVAYRVMEKQLSRESATRQTALLSLAMIAALAVTALIAGYAIFAVFGQLLESGGAINTLNNGS
;
A
#
# COMPACT_ATOMS: atom_id res chain seq x y z
N MET A 1 0.33 -4.04 28.76
CA MET A 1 0.95 -3.96 27.42
C MET A 1 1.64 -2.61 27.32
N THR A 2 2.94 -2.61 27.06
CA THR A 2 3.77 -1.41 27.07
C THR A 2 3.68 -0.66 25.73
N SER A 3 3.98 0.64 25.72
CA SER A 3 3.99 1.49 24.50
C SER A 3 4.84 0.89 23.36
N THR A 4 5.94 0.22 23.71
CA THR A 4 6.85 -0.43 22.78
C THR A 4 6.21 -1.60 22.02
N GLU A 5 5.38 -2.42 22.69
CA GLU A 5 4.69 -3.54 22.05
C GLU A 5 3.70 -3.04 20.98
N TRP A 6 2.98 -1.96 21.27
CA TRP A 6 2.08 -1.32 20.30
C TRP A 6 2.83 -0.73 19.11
N ALA A 7 3.97 -0.08 19.33
CA ALA A 7 4.79 0.45 18.25
C ALA A 7 5.29 -0.65 17.29
N ILE A 8 5.70 -1.81 17.83
CA ILE A 8 6.13 -2.96 17.04
C ILE A 8 4.97 -3.52 16.21
N LEU A 9 3.79 -3.65 16.80
CA LEU A 9 2.60 -4.14 16.09
C LEU A 9 2.17 -3.20 14.96
N ILE A 10 2.22 -1.89 15.18
CA ILE A 10 1.92 -0.88 14.15
C ILE A 10 2.92 -0.97 13.00
N TRP A 11 4.21 -1.07 13.29
CA TRP A 11 5.23 -1.22 12.25
C TRP A 11 5.11 -2.53 11.48
N LEU A 12 4.79 -3.63 12.16
CA LEU A 12 4.51 -4.92 11.50
C LEU A 12 3.30 -4.82 10.58
N ALA A 13 2.22 -4.16 11.01
CA ALA A 13 1.03 -3.97 10.19
C ALA A 13 1.31 -3.12 8.95
N ILE A 14 2.11 -2.05 9.08
CA ILE A 14 2.55 -1.21 7.96
C ILE A 14 3.38 -2.05 6.97
N GLY A 15 4.39 -2.78 7.46
CA GLY A 15 5.25 -3.61 6.63
C GLY A 15 4.48 -4.71 5.90
N ALA A 16 3.59 -5.41 6.59
CA ALA A 16 2.71 -6.42 6.00
C ALA A 16 1.77 -5.82 4.94
N GLY A 17 1.23 -4.62 5.20
CA GLY A 17 0.38 -3.90 4.25
C GLY A 17 1.12 -3.54 2.96
N ILE A 18 2.35 -3.03 3.05
CA ILE A 18 3.18 -2.70 1.89
C ILE A 18 3.53 -3.97 1.09
N ALA A 19 4.03 -5.02 1.77
CA ALA A 19 4.38 -6.28 1.11
C ALA A 19 3.17 -6.94 0.43
N GLY A 20 2.02 -6.94 1.12
CA GLY A 20 0.75 -7.45 0.58
C GLY A 20 0.28 -6.66 -0.64
N GLY A 21 0.35 -5.32 -0.60
CA GLY A 21 -0.03 -4.46 -1.72
C GLY A 21 0.82 -4.71 -2.97
N VAL A 22 2.14 -4.77 -2.82
CA VAL A 22 3.07 -5.06 -3.94
C VAL A 22 2.83 -6.46 -4.52
N PHE A 23 2.61 -7.46 -3.66
CA PHE A 23 2.32 -8.82 -4.11
C PHE A 23 1.04 -8.90 -4.96
N LEU A 24 -0.01 -8.19 -4.54
CA LEU A 24 -1.28 -8.12 -5.26
C LEU A 24 -1.09 -7.50 -6.66
N VAL A 25 -0.36 -6.38 -6.74
CA VAL A 25 -0.03 -5.72 -8.02
C VAL A 25 0.76 -6.66 -8.94
N ALA A 26 1.78 -7.34 -8.42
CA ALA A 26 2.58 -8.29 -9.20
C ALA A 26 1.73 -9.47 -9.71
N ARG A 27 0.86 -10.03 -8.85
CA ARG A 27 -0.04 -11.13 -9.23
C ARG A 27 -1.01 -10.69 -10.33
N SER A 28 -1.55 -9.49 -10.23
CA SER A 28 -2.41 -8.89 -11.24
C SER A 28 -1.65 -8.70 -12.57
N ALA A 29 -0.44 -8.15 -12.55
CA ALA A 29 0.34 -7.96 -13.79
C ALA A 29 0.53 -9.27 -14.57
N VAL A 30 0.88 -10.36 -13.87
CA VAL A 30 1.08 -11.69 -14.47
C VAL A 30 -0.23 -12.24 -15.05
N GLN A 31 -1.36 -12.03 -14.36
CA GLN A 31 -2.67 -12.46 -14.85
C GLN A 31 -3.08 -11.70 -16.11
N ILE A 32 -2.94 -10.36 -16.17
CA ILE A 32 -3.18 -9.59 -17.40
C ILE A 32 -2.32 -10.12 -18.55
N GLY A 33 -1.02 -10.35 -18.31
CA GLY A 33 -0.11 -10.90 -19.32
C GLY A 33 -0.58 -12.26 -19.86
N SER A 34 -1.04 -13.14 -18.97
CA SER A 34 -1.56 -14.46 -19.36
C SER A 34 -2.88 -14.39 -20.14
N VAL A 35 -3.76 -13.42 -19.82
CA VAL A 35 -5.01 -13.18 -20.55
C VAL A 35 -4.71 -12.62 -21.94
N ALA A 36 -3.81 -11.65 -22.04
CA ALA A 36 -3.38 -11.06 -23.30
C ALA A 36 -2.79 -12.13 -24.24
N TYR A 37 -1.97 -13.04 -23.72
CA TYR A 37 -1.43 -14.15 -24.49
C TYR A 37 -2.52 -15.08 -25.06
N ARG A 38 -3.50 -15.48 -24.23
CA ARG A 38 -4.61 -16.35 -24.65
C ARG A 38 -5.54 -15.71 -25.69
N VAL A 39 -5.65 -14.38 -25.67
CA VAL A 39 -6.38 -13.60 -26.69
C VAL A 39 -5.62 -13.57 -28.01
N MET A 40 -4.29 -13.40 -27.96
CA MET A 40 -3.44 -13.45 -29.16
C MET A 40 -3.48 -14.83 -29.83
N GLU A 41 -3.53 -15.91 -29.05
CA GLU A 41 -3.73 -17.27 -29.55
C GLU A 41 -5.18 -17.56 -30.02
N LYS A 42 -6.08 -16.57 -30.04
CA LYS A 42 -7.51 -16.68 -30.40
C LYS A 42 -8.31 -17.69 -29.56
N GLN A 43 -7.79 -18.14 -28.41
CA GLN A 43 -8.50 -19.04 -27.51
C GLN A 43 -9.55 -18.33 -26.66
N LEU A 44 -9.60 -16.99 -26.70
CA LEU A 44 -10.42 -16.17 -25.81
C LEU A 44 -11.13 -15.07 -26.61
N SER A 45 -12.44 -14.95 -26.41
CA SER A 45 -13.25 -13.88 -27.01
C SER A 45 -12.75 -12.51 -26.56
N ARG A 46 -12.73 -11.54 -27.49
CA ARG A 46 -12.27 -10.16 -27.20
C ARG A 46 -13.05 -9.50 -26.08
N GLU A 47 -14.34 -9.83 -25.94
CA GLU A 47 -15.23 -9.24 -24.94
C GLU A 47 -14.89 -9.69 -23.51
N SER A 48 -14.57 -10.97 -23.31
CA SER A 48 -14.16 -11.50 -21.99
C SER A 48 -12.76 -11.04 -21.60
N ALA A 49 -11.88 -10.81 -22.57
CA ALA A 49 -10.56 -10.23 -22.33
C ALA A 49 -10.61 -8.79 -21.83
N THR A 50 -11.44 -7.95 -22.44
CA THR A 50 -11.64 -6.56 -22.01
C THR A 50 -12.19 -6.51 -20.58
N ARG A 51 -13.16 -7.38 -20.24
CA ARG A 51 -13.74 -7.45 -18.89
C ARG A 51 -12.73 -7.86 -17.81
N GLN A 52 -11.93 -8.89 -18.10
CA GLN A 52 -10.88 -9.33 -17.16
C GLN A 52 -9.80 -8.27 -16.99
N THR A 53 -9.37 -7.65 -18.09
CA THR A 53 -8.34 -6.60 -18.04
C THR A 53 -8.83 -5.38 -17.27
N ALA A 54 -10.09 -4.97 -17.45
CA ALA A 54 -10.70 -3.85 -16.73
C ALA A 54 -10.84 -4.12 -15.23
N LEU A 55 -11.25 -5.32 -14.83
CA LEU A 55 -11.30 -5.70 -13.41
C LEU A 55 -9.90 -5.71 -12.80
N LEU A 56 -8.90 -6.17 -13.55
CA LEU A 56 -7.55 -6.30 -13.04
C LEU A 56 -6.78 -4.99 -12.98
N SER A 57 -7.02 -4.07 -13.92
CA SER A 57 -6.50 -2.70 -13.85
C SER A 57 -7.12 -1.93 -12.68
N LEU A 58 -8.43 -2.13 -12.42
CA LEU A 58 -9.09 -1.55 -11.26
C LEU A 58 -8.51 -2.11 -9.95
N ALA A 59 -8.26 -3.43 -9.89
CA ALA A 59 -7.58 -4.05 -8.74
C ALA A 59 -6.16 -3.49 -8.52
N MET A 60 -5.41 -3.25 -9.59
CA MET A 60 -4.09 -2.58 -9.51
C MET A 60 -4.18 -1.17 -8.94
N ILE A 61 -5.11 -0.35 -9.43
CA ILE A 61 -5.31 1.02 -8.94
C ILE A 61 -5.68 1.00 -7.45
N ALA A 62 -6.59 0.12 -7.05
CA ALA A 62 -6.97 -0.04 -5.65
C ALA A 62 -5.77 -0.44 -4.77
N ALA A 63 -4.96 -1.40 -5.22
CA ALA A 63 -3.77 -1.83 -4.48
C ALA A 63 -2.72 -0.70 -4.34
N LEU A 64 -2.52 0.08 -5.41
CA LEU A 64 -1.66 1.28 -5.38
C LEU A 64 -2.20 2.34 -4.41
N ALA A 65 -3.52 2.61 -4.42
CA ALA A 65 -4.14 3.59 -3.53
C ALA A 65 -4.01 3.19 -2.05
N VAL A 66 -4.24 1.91 -1.73
CA VAL A 66 -4.07 1.38 -0.36
C VAL A 66 -2.62 1.48 0.10
N THR A 67 -1.67 1.11 -0.77
CA THR A 67 -0.24 1.20 -0.46
C THR A 67 0.17 2.66 -0.20
N ALA A 68 -0.31 3.61 -1.01
CA ALA A 68 -0.04 5.03 -0.84
C ALA A 68 -0.62 5.58 0.48
N LEU A 69 -1.82 5.16 0.89
CA LEU A 69 -2.41 5.55 2.17
C LEU A 69 -1.58 5.04 3.35
N ILE A 70 -1.15 3.78 3.31
CA ILE A 70 -0.33 3.18 4.37
C ILE A 70 1.03 3.88 4.47
N ALA A 71 1.67 4.13 3.33
CA ALA A 71 2.93 4.86 3.27
C ALA A 71 2.79 6.30 3.78
N GLY A 72 1.72 7.00 3.38
CA GLY A 72 1.42 8.36 3.87
C GLY A 72 1.23 8.41 5.38
N TYR A 73 0.50 7.45 5.96
CA TYR A 73 0.35 7.34 7.41
C TYR A 73 1.68 7.07 8.12
N ALA A 74 2.51 6.17 7.58
CA ALA A 74 3.81 5.86 8.15
C ALA A 74 4.74 7.09 8.15
N ILE A 75 4.77 7.83 7.04
CA ILE A 75 5.53 9.08 6.92
C ILE A 75 5.03 10.10 7.96
N PHE A 76 3.71 10.30 8.06
CA PHE A 76 3.12 11.21 9.04
C PHE A 76 3.48 10.83 10.48
N ALA A 77 3.40 9.54 10.82
CA ALA A 77 3.76 9.04 12.15
C ALA A 77 5.24 9.28 12.48
N VAL A 78 6.16 9.05 11.53
CA VAL A 78 7.60 9.31 11.70
C VAL A 78 7.85 10.81 11.90
N PHE A 79 7.21 11.68 11.11
CA PHE A 79 7.34 13.13 11.30
C PHE A 79 6.74 13.60 12.62
N GLY A 80 5.62 13.02 13.06
CA GLY A 80 5.03 13.29 14.38
C GLY A 80 6.00 12.95 15.52
N GLN A 81 6.62 11.76 15.46
CA GLN A 81 7.64 11.36 16.43
C GLN A 81 8.87 12.27 16.39
N LEU A 82 9.33 12.68 15.21
CA LEU A 82 10.44 13.64 15.08
C LEU A 82 10.10 15.01 15.66
N LEU A 83 8.87 15.49 15.51
CA LEU A 83 8.42 16.77 16.06
C LEU A 83 8.33 16.75 17.59
N GLU A 84 7.85 15.64 18.16
CA GLU A 84 7.78 15.40 19.60
C GLU A 84 9.20 15.26 20.20
N SER A 85 10.09 14.56 19.51
CA SER A 85 11.48 14.35 19.92
C SER A 85 12.38 15.59 19.72
N GLY A 86 12.03 16.44 18.75
CA GLY A 86 12.80 17.64 18.35
C GLY A 86 12.62 18.87 19.24
N GLY A 87 11.83 18.79 20.31
CA GLY A 87 11.81 19.82 21.37
C GLY A 87 10.83 20.98 21.19
N ALA A 88 9.99 21.00 20.15
CA ALA A 88 9.02 22.08 19.95
C ALA A 88 8.00 22.20 21.11
N ILE A 89 7.64 21.08 21.75
CA ILE A 89 6.73 21.06 22.91
C ILE A 89 7.43 21.48 24.22
N ASN A 90 8.72 21.16 24.39
CA ASN A 90 9.48 21.54 25.60
C ASN A 90 9.89 23.02 25.62
N THR A 91 10.08 23.67 24.47
CA THR A 91 10.38 25.11 24.40
C THR A 91 9.14 25.98 24.70
N LEU A 92 7.94 25.49 24.38
CA LEU A 92 6.67 26.17 24.71
C LEU A 92 6.31 26.05 26.20
N ASN A 93 6.71 24.97 26.87
CA ASN A 93 6.43 24.72 28.30
C ASN A 93 7.42 25.42 29.25
N ASN A 94 8.64 25.73 28.81
CA ASN A 94 9.65 26.44 29.63
C ASN A 94 9.57 27.98 29.51
N GLY A 95 8.48 28.50 28.95
CA GLY A 95 8.27 29.93 28.70
C GLY A 95 7.39 30.66 29.73
N SER A 96 7.21 30.10 30.93
CA SER A 96 6.49 30.73 32.05
C SER A 96 7.40 31.05 33.23
#